data_AF-A0A849ILQ6-F1
#
_entry.id   AF-A0A849ILQ6-F1
#
_cell.length_a   1.000
_cell.length_b   1.000
_cell.length_c   1.000
_cell.angle_alpha   90.00
_cell.angle_beta   90.00
_cell.angle_gamma   90.00
#
_symmetry.space_group_name_H-M   'P 1'
#
loop_
_entity.id
_entity.type
_entity.pdbx_description
1 polymer ?
#
loop_
_entity_poly.entity_id
_entity_poly.type
_entity_poly.pdbx_seq_one_letter_code
_entity_poly.pdbx_strand_id
1 'polypeptide(L)'
;MWWADVETGNSWSTNTSLNQATIQGVVTELAAPTTSTLSPEGGLPVGIYSNTTFWKKITGNTSWAPTSPIISPTPQWYAGSSCTSFAGSNPVWLAQTGTSSVGDPDTACPLSAT
;
A
#
# COMPACT_ATOMS: atom_id res chain seq x y z
N MET A 1 -12.66 0.53 -2.16
CA MET A 1 -11.26 0.73 -1.72
C MET A 1 -10.44 -0.34 -2.38
N TRP A 2 -9.28 0.02 -2.91
CA TRP A 2 -8.30 -0.92 -3.44
C TRP A 2 -7.07 -0.95 -2.53
N TRP A 3 -6.36 -2.07 -2.51
CA TRP A 3 -5.08 -2.23 -1.83
C TRP A 3 -4.04 -2.71 -2.83
N ALA A 4 -2.99 -1.94 -3.04
CA ALA A 4 -1.86 -2.37 -3.83
C ALA A 4 -0.99 -3.32 -3.01
N ASP A 5 -0.94 -4.57 -3.41
CA ASP A 5 -0.10 -5.60 -2.80
C ASP A 5 1.37 -5.44 -3.20
N VAL A 6 2.19 -4.93 -2.27
CA VAL A 6 3.61 -4.62 -2.48
C VAL A 6 4.47 -5.52 -1.61
N GLU A 7 4.68 -6.74 -2.08
CA GLU A 7 5.48 -7.74 -1.40
C GLU A 7 6.62 -8.31 -2.27
N THR A 8 7.57 -8.99 -1.62
CA THR A 8 8.75 -9.53 -2.32
C THR A 8 8.45 -10.80 -3.13
N GLY A 9 7.24 -11.36 -3.01
CA GLY A 9 6.74 -12.42 -3.89
C GLY A 9 6.41 -11.93 -5.30
N ASN A 10 6.16 -10.64 -5.47
CA ASN A 10 5.90 -10.01 -6.77
C ASN A 10 7.20 -9.70 -7.54
N SER A 11 7.09 -9.53 -8.86
CA SER A 11 8.23 -9.18 -9.72
C SER A 11 8.54 -7.69 -9.64
N TRP A 12 9.76 -7.35 -9.20
CA TRP A 12 10.22 -5.97 -9.07
C TRP A 12 11.50 -5.72 -9.87
N SER A 13 11.68 -4.49 -10.33
CA SER A 13 12.94 -4.06 -10.91
C SER A 13 14.04 -4.03 -9.85
N THR A 14 15.28 -4.25 -10.27
CA THR A 14 16.46 -3.95 -9.43
C THR A 14 16.65 -2.45 -9.22
N ASN A 15 16.03 -1.61 -10.06
CA ASN A 15 16.01 -0.17 -9.90
C ASN A 15 14.83 0.26 -9.02
N THR A 16 15.13 0.64 -7.78
CA THR A 16 14.12 1.01 -6.79
C THR A 16 13.32 2.27 -7.15
N SER A 17 13.90 3.19 -7.94
CA SER A 17 13.17 4.37 -8.42
C SER A 17 12.10 4.01 -9.44
N LEU A 18 12.32 2.98 -10.27
CA LEU A 18 11.28 2.48 -11.17
C LEU A 18 10.15 1.82 -10.37
N ASN A 19 10.47 1.07 -9.31
CA ASN A 19 9.46 0.48 -8.44
C ASN A 19 8.60 1.56 -7.74
N GLN A 20 9.22 2.63 -7.24
CA GLN A 20 8.49 3.79 -6.69
C GLN A 20 7.54 4.40 -7.72
N ALA A 21 8.01 4.62 -8.95
CA ALA A 21 7.17 5.16 -10.03
C ALA A 21 6.02 4.21 -10.40
N THR A 22 6.27 2.90 -10.44
CA THR A 22 5.23 1.88 -10.67
C THR A 22 4.17 1.90 -9.58
N ILE A 23 4.57 1.91 -8.30
CA ILE A 23 3.64 1.94 -7.17
C ILE A 23 2.82 3.25 -7.18
N GLN A 24 3.47 4.40 -7.41
CA GLN A 24 2.78 5.67 -7.57
C GLN A 24 1.79 5.64 -8.74
N GLY A 25 2.18 5.06 -9.87
CA GLY A 25 1.32 4.90 -11.04
C GLY A 25 0.07 4.07 -10.74
N VAL A 26 0.22 2.93 -10.07
CA VAL A 26 -0.91 2.09 -9.64
C VAL A 26 -1.86 2.85 -8.72
N VAL A 27 -1.32 3.55 -7.71
CA VAL A 27 -2.13 4.35 -6.77
C VAL A 27 -2.87 5.48 -7.49
N THR A 28 -2.20 6.18 -8.40
CA THR A 28 -2.81 7.25 -9.19
C THR A 28 -3.90 6.72 -10.12
N GLU A 29 -3.62 5.63 -10.84
CA GLU A 29 -4.50 5.08 -11.88
C GLU A 29 -5.77 4.47 -11.28
N LEU A 30 -5.66 3.67 -10.20
CA LEU A 30 -6.82 3.09 -9.53
C LEU A 30 -7.67 4.14 -8.78
N ALA A 31 -7.06 5.27 -8.40
CA ALA A 31 -7.77 6.40 -7.84
C ALA A 31 -8.30 7.37 -8.92
N ALA A 32 -7.94 7.19 -10.19
CA ALA A 32 -8.43 8.04 -11.27
C ALA A 32 -9.93 7.78 -11.51
N PRO A 33 -10.72 8.80 -11.92
CA PRO A 33 -12.13 8.62 -12.23
C PRO A 33 -12.34 7.53 -13.29
N THR A 34 -13.52 6.89 -13.27
CA THR A 34 -13.93 5.80 -14.19
C THR A 34 -13.95 6.18 -15.68
N THR A 35 -13.64 7.44 -16.00
CA THR A 35 -13.36 7.88 -17.37
C THR A 35 -12.00 7.40 -17.89
N SER A 36 -11.14 6.85 -17.03
CA SER A 36 -9.93 6.14 -17.46
C SER A 36 -10.30 4.82 -18.15
N THR A 37 -9.78 4.59 -19.36
CA THR A 37 -9.94 3.32 -20.07
C THR A 37 -9.11 2.19 -19.47
N LEU A 38 -8.16 2.51 -18.58
CA LEU A 38 -7.28 1.54 -17.93
C LEU A 38 -7.85 1.04 -16.60
N SER A 39 -8.70 1.84 -15.94
CA SER A 39 -9.35 1.51 -14.67
C SER A 39 -10.86 1.73 -14.74
N PRO A 40 -11.62 0.86 -15.42
CA PRO A 40 -13.08 0.95 -15.48
C PRO A 40 -13.75 0.85 -14.10
N GLU A 41 -13.06 0.26 -13.11
CA GLU A 41 -13.45 0.21 -11.69
C GLU A 41 -12.69 1.23 -10.81
N GLY A 42 -12.12 2.26 -11.43
CA GLY A 42 -11.42 3.35 -10.76
C GLY A 42 -12.35 4.24 -9.92
N GLY A 43 -11.80 5.35 -9.41
CA GLY A 43 -12.54 6.33 -8.62
C GLY A 43 -12.77 5.90 -7.17
N LEU A 44 -12.03 4.88 -6.71
CA LEU A 44 -12.05 4.40 -5.33
C LEU A 44 -10.78 4.82 -4.59
N PRO A 45 -10.84 5.05 -3.26
CA PRO A 45 -9.63 5.22 -2.45
C PRO A 45 -8.69 4.02 -2.62
N VAL A 46 -7.38 4.27 -2.58
CA VAL A 46 -6.34 3.25 -2.74
C VAL A 46 -5.37 3.32 -1.56
N GLY A 47 -5.08 2.18 -0.94
CA GLY A 47 -4.02 1.99 0.05
C GLY A 47 -2.91 1.07 -0.43
N ILE A 48 -1.90 0.86 0.40
CA ILE A 48 -0.74 -0.01 0.13
C ILE A 48 -0.62 -1.11 1.19
N TYR A 49 -0.33 -2.34 0.77
CA TYR A 49 -0.02 -3.46 1.66
C TYR A 49 1.47 -3.81 1.57
N SER A 50 2.13 -3.91 2.73
CA SER A 50 3.54 -4.35 2.85
C SER A 50 3.96 -4.45 4.32
N ASN A 51 5.24 -4.76 4.57
CA ASN A 51 5.91 -4.46 5.84
C ASN A 51 7.19 -3.65 5.59
N THR A 52 7.82 -3.18 6.68
CA THR A 52 9.04 -2.35 6.62
C THR A 52 10.17 -3.00 5.82
N THR A 53 10.33 -4.32 5.94
CA THR A 53 11.42 -5.06 5.27
C THR A 53 11.16 -5.16 3.76
N PHE A 54 9.94 -5.54 3.37
CA PHE A 54 9.55 -5.65 1.98
C PHE A 54 9.59 -4.28 1.30
N TRP A 55 9.01 -3.27 1.95
CA TRP A 55 8.99 -1.90 1.45
C TRP A 55 10.40 -1.38 1.21
N LYS A 56 11.30 -1.46 2.21
CA LYS A 56 12.69 -1.04 2.05
C LYS A 56 13.40 -1.76 0.91
N LYS A 57 13.15 -3.06 0.74
CA LYS A 57 13.77 -3.85 -0.34
C LYS A 57 13.27 -3.42 -1.72
N ILE A 58 11.97 -3.11 -1.85
CA ILE A 58 11.33 -2.78 -3.13
C ILE A 58 11.54 -1.31 -3.52
N THR A 59 11.36 -0.39 -2.56
CA THR A 59 11.40 1.05 -2.81
C THR A 59 12.75 1.68 -2.48
N GLY A 60 13.63 0.96 -1.77
CA GLY A 60 14.92 1.48 -1.31
C GLY A 60 14.82 2.47 -0.14
N ASN A 61 13.61 2.87 0.29
CA ASN A 61 13.42 3.92 1.29
C ASN A 61 12.13 3.72 2.10
N THR A 62 12.24 3.62 3.43
CA THR A 62 11.09 3.53 4.33
C THR A 62 10.37 4.86 4.54
N SER A 63 10.97 5.99 4.18
CA SER A 63 10.37 7.32 4.31
C SER A 63 9.57 7.76 3.09
N TRP A 64 9.65 7.01 1.98
CA TRP A 64 8.88 7.28 0.78
C TRP A 64 7.51 6.56 0.85
N ALA A 65 6.46 7.27 0.46
CA ALA A 65 5.12 6.73 0.28
C ALA A 65 4.49 7.34 -0.99
N PRO A 66 3.67 6.57 -1.73
CA PRO A 66 2.89 7.14 -2.82
C PRO A 66 1.83 8.10 -2.27
N THR A 67 1.38 9.02 -3.11
CA THR A 67 0.26 9.92 -2.83
C THR A 67 -0.95 9.52 -3.67
N SER A 68 -2.14 9.48 -3.07
CA SER A 68 -3.39 9.26 -3.80
C SER A 68 -4.13 10.58 -4.00
N PRO A 69 -4.75 10.79 -5.18
CA PRO A 69 -5.59 11.96 -5.43
C PRO A 69 -6.94 11.92 -4.67
N ILE A 70 -7.37 10.76 -4.16
CA ILE A 70 -8.63 10.60 -3.43
C ILE A 70 -8.41 10.61 -1.91
N ILE A 71 -7.38 9.90 -1.42
CA ILE A 71 -7.10 9.79 0.01
C ILE A 71 -5.63 10.06 0.32
N SER A 72 -5.37 11.19 0.98
CA SER A 72 -4.03 11.59 1.37
C SER A 72 -4.00 11.90 2.87
N PRO A 73 -3.04 11.35 3.64
CA PRO A 73 -2.01 10.39 3.23
C PRO A 73 -2.56 9.02 2.80
N THR A 74 -1.87 8.33 1.87
CA THR A 74 -2.25 7.00 1.40
C THR A 74 -2.22 5.99 2.55
N PRO A 75 -3.34 5.31 2.87
CA PRO A 75 -3.43 4.41 4.01
C PRO A 75 -2.61 3.14 3.81
N GLN A 76 -2.13 2.58 4.91
CA GLN A 76 -1.29 1.37 4.93
C GLN A 76 -2.03 0.17 5.52
N TRP A 77 -1.76 -1.00 4.97
CA TRP A 77 -2.11 -2.31 5.52
C TRP A 77 -0.82 -3.04 5.84
N TYR A 78 -0.50 -3.16 7.12
CA TYR A 78 0.77 -3.71 7.59
C TYR A 78 0.75 -5.24 7.57
N ALA A 79 1.75 -5.84 6.91
CA ALA A 79 2.00 -7.27 6.88
C ALA A 79 2.71 -7.71 8.18
N GLY A 80 1.93 -7.81 9.26
CA GLY A 80 2.35 -8.23 10.59
C GLY A 80 1.29 -7.88 11.64
N SER A 81 1.51 -8.32 12.89
CA SER A 81 0.55 -8.17 13.99
C SER A 81 0.59 -6.80 14.69
N SER A 82 1.08 -5.74 14.03
CA SER A 82 1.21 -4.39 14.60
C SER A 82 0.67 -3.31 13.67
N CYS A 83 0.44 -2.12 14.23
CA CYS A 83 0.00 -0.94 13.49
C CYS A 83 1.18 0.00 13.20
N THR A 84 2.26 -0.56 12.66
CA THR A 84 3.51 0.16 12.41
C THR A 84 3.55 0.70 10.99
N SER A 85 3.81 2.00 10.83
CA SER A 85 4.01 2.58 9.50
C SER A 85 5.26 1.99 8.84
N PHE A 86 5.14 1.54 7.59
CA PHE A 86 6.23 1.05 6.75
C PHE A 86 6.64 2.00 5.63
N ALA A 87 5.78 2.96 5.27
CA ALA A 87 5.96 3.91 4.18
C ALA A 87 5.71 5.36 4.67
N GLY A 88 6.79 6.08 4.96
CA GLY A 88 6.73 7.40 5.59
C GLY A 88 6.10 7.32 6.98
N SER A 89 5.28 8.30 7.29
CA SER A 89 4.48 8.39 8.53
C SER A 89 2.98 8.29 8.24
N ASN A 90 2.59 7.65 7.13
CA ASN A 90 1.19 7.52 6.75
C ASN A 90 0.43 6.61 7.74
N PRO A 91 -0.89 6.81 7.91
CA PRO A 91 -1.69 6.03 8.85
C PRO A 91 -1.78 4.58 8.43
N VAL A 92 -1.72 3.69 9.42
CA VAL A 92 -1.98 2.25 9.25
C VAL A 92 -3.44 2.01 9.59
N TRP A 93 -4.18 1.41 8.67
CA TRP A 93 -5.61 1.12 8.83
C TRP A 93 -5.86 -0.34 9.15
N LEU A 94 -5.02 -1.23 8.61
CA LEU A 94 -5.16 -2.66 8.74
C LEU A 94 -3.83 -3.30 9.13
N ALA A 95 -3.89 -4.39 9.86
CA ALA A 95 -2.76 -5.26 10.19
C ALA A 95 -3.15 -6.72 9.89
N GLN A 96 -2.35 -7.41 9.08
CA GLN A 96 -2.54 -8.82 8.71
C GLN A 96 -1.62 -9.72 9.53
N THR A 97 -2.17 -10.74 10.21
CA THR A 97 -1.37 -11.61 11.10
C THR A 97 -1.26 -13.04 10.59
N GLY A 98 -0.08 -13.41 10.08
CA GLY A 98 0.22 -14.79 9.69
C GLY A 98 -0.57 -15.25 8.46
N THR A 99 -0.39 -16.52 8.09
CA THR A 99 -1.10 -17.14 6.98
C THR A 99 -1.94 -18.31 7.45
N SER A 100 -3.18 -18.43 6.95
CA SER A 100 -4.07 -19.55 7.29
C SER A 100 -4.70 -20.17 6.04
N SER A 101 -5.14 -21.42 6.15
CA SER A 101 -5.81 -22.13 5.05
C SER A 101 -7.21 -21.59 4.72
N VAL A 102 -7.75 -20.68 5.53
CA VAL A 102 -9.09 -20.10 5.38
C VAL A 102 -9.02 -18.59 5.02
N GLY A 103 -7.82 -18.05 4.88
CA GLY A 103 -7.56 -16.63 4.68
C GLY A 103 -6.75 -16.02 5.83
N ASP A 104 -6.11 -14.90 5.56
CA ASP A 104 -5.22 -14.26 6.52
C ASP A 104 -6.05 -13.34 7.44
N PRO A 105 -5.87 -13.40 8.77
CA PRO A 105 -6.67 -12.62 9.69
C PRO A 105 -6.22 -11.15 9.68
N ASP A 106 -7.17 -10.28 9.36
CA ASP A 106 -7.00 -8.83 9.35
C ASP A 106 -7.67 -8.16 10.54
N THR A 107 -6.99 -7.18 11.10
CA THR A 107 -7.50 -6.37 12.21
C THR A 107 -7.39 -4.88 11.89
N ALA A 108 -8.41 -4.12 12.28
CA ALA A 108 -8.39 -2.68 12.16
C ALA A 108 -7.38 -2.09 13.16
N CYS A 109 -6.54 -1.19 12.67
CA CYS A 109 -5.66 -0.41 13.52
C CYS A 109 -6.43 0.75 14.17
N PRO A 110 -6.19 1.04 15.46
CA PRO A 110 -6.78 2.22 16.07
C PRO A 110 -6.32 3.45 15.30
N LEU A 111 -7.25 4.35 14.98
CA LEU A 111 -6.90 5.67 14.49
C LEU A 111 -6.04 6.29 15.59
N SER A 112 -4.75 6.47 15.34
CA SER A 112 -3.89 7.17 16.29
C SER A 112 -4.57 8.50 16.60
N ALA A 113 -4.93 8.71 17.87
CA ALA A 113 -5.38 9.99 18.35
C ALA A 113 -4.25 10.99 18.10
N THR A 114 -4.45 11.88 17.14
CA THR A 114 -3.63 13.08 16.97
C THR A 114 -3.75 13.96 18.19
#